data_AF-A0A8N5EIX0-F1
#
_entry.id   AF-A0A8N5EIX0-F1
#
_cell.length_a   1.000
_cell.length_b   1.000
_cell.length_c   1.000
_cell.angle_alpha   90.00
_cell.angle_beta   90.00
_cell.angle_gamma   90.00
#
_symmetry.space_group_name_H-M   'P 1'
#
loop_
_entity.id
_entity.type
_entity.pdbx_description
1 polymer ?
#
loop_
_entity_poly.entity_id
_entity_poly.type
_entity_poly.pdbx_seq_one_letter_code
_entity_poly.pdbx_strand_id
1 'polypeptide(L)'
;MGLSPSRQLELLFFEWIICQCISQPPSMIALLNQMLSSYESFLQANVLEFMNGSVVVRGEVLFRGDAPAPTNSHLIRTVVTEASKGRSIFSWQLEPQSVQSAGFSLENLDPEKLSISLTGSQLGVDRMDLLERLIREVTASVSGLYHVRNFTISQLRNLGGNTEITGDLYLDTVVHADVTEVLEALTALSGLSMDLSSLSVEESKLGLLVYPLSFVVTNRPFSQKLQDPLSAEHYNLSRDLGDAVARALRDYPSFLTAIIKQFLPGSLICHGNMIFRQPAPTSVQVLKTLLSSVGPNQALAGSDIHVDPFSLSVGEDTLDPPRPQPGFPAYGVALVVISGLCIVAAPVVLMCLGTKRLGWQAAGALWDRRDPEVGVQTLEMDNQGFWTEDPEDGHFEWQSTSA
;
A
#
# COMPACT_ATOMS: atom_id res chain seq x y z
N MET A 1 -23.77 -27.24 44.32
CA MET A 1 -22.33 -27.00 44.51
C MET A 1 -21.64 -27.44 43.23
N GLY A 2 -21.01 -26.52 42.50
CA GLY A 2 -20.18 -26.90 41.36
C GLY A 2 -18.80 -27.33 41.86
N LEU A 3 -18.30 -28.47 41.38
CA LEU A 3 -16.90 -28.82 41.57
C LEU A 3 -16.05 -27.90 40.69
N SER A 4 -15.03 -27.27 41.27
CA SER A 4 -14.03 -26.53 40.48
C SER A 4 -13.34 -27.52 39.54
N PRO A 5 -13.08 -27.17 38.27
CA PRO A 5 -12.14 -27.94 37.47
C PRO A 5 -10.79 -27.92 38.18
N SER A 6 -10.17 -29.09 38.34
CA SER A 6 -8.84 -29.22 38.90
C SER A 6 -7.86 -28.50 37.99
N ARG A 7 -7.20 -27.44 38.49
CA ARG A 7 -6.05 -26.83 37.80
C ARG A 7 -4.96 -27.88 37.71
N GLN A 8 -4.78 -28.49 36.54
CA GLN A 8 -3.61 -29.30 36.27
C GLN A 8 -2.39 -28.37 36.21
N LEU A 9 -1.27 -28.85 36.75
CA LEU A 9 0.02 -28.19 36.69
C LEU A 9 0.91 -29.07 35.84
N GLU A 10 1.55 -28.50 34.83
CA GLU A 10 2.57 -29.19 34.06
C GLU A 10 3.94 -28.92 34.71
N LEU A 11 4.64 -30.00 35.04
CA LEU A 11 5.92 -30.03 35.73
C LEU A 11 6.98 -30.55 34.76
N LEU A 12 8.02 -29.75 34.52
CA LEU A 12 9.14 -30.11 33.66
C LEU A 12 10.45 -30.03 34.46
N PHE A 13 11.29 -31.06 34.36
CA PHE A 13 12.49 -31.26 35.18
C PHE A 13 13.77 -31.01 34.39
N PHE A 14 14.62 -30.11 34.91
CA PHE A 14 15.84 -29.62 34.26
C PHE A 14 17.09 -29.95 35.07
N GLU A 15 18.14 -30.36 34.38
CA GLU A 15 19.47 -30.61 34.95
C GLU A 15 20.53 -29.89 34.08
N TRP A 16 21.45 -29.16 34.69
CA TRP A 16 22.55 -28.47 33.99
C TRP A 16 23.83 -28.35 34.84
N ILE A 17 24.95 -27.96 34.22
CA ILE A 17 26.26 -27.75 34.85
C ILE A 17 26.67 -26.27 34.70
N ILE A 18 27.07 -25.67 35.82
CA ILE A 18 27.59 -24.29 35.87
C ILE A 18 29.12 -24.35 36.08
N CYS A 19 29.87 -23.87 35.08
CA CYS A 19 31.34 -23.99 35.07
C CYS A 19 32.04 -23.03 36.04
N GLN A 20 31.43 -21.90 36.41
CA GLN A 20 31.92 -21.02 37.49
C GLN A 20 30.78 -20.34 38.26
N CYS A 21 30.75 -20.53 39.58
CA CYS A 21 29.83 -19.84 40.50
C CYS A 21 30.58 -18.88 41.43
N ILE A 22 30.46 -17.57 41.21
CA ILE A 22 30.71 -16.58 42.27
C ILE A 22 29.40 -16.33 43.03
N SER A 23 29.13 -17.24 43.97
CA SER A 23 28.23 -17.10 45.13
C SER A 23 26.89 -16.37 44.95
N GLN A 24 25.79 -17.13 44.78
CA GLN A 24 24.65 -17.19 45.72
C GLN A 24 23.43 -17.93 45.09
N PRO A 25 22.75 -18.88 45.78
CA PRO A 25 21.57 -19.55 45.23
C PRO A 25 20.34 -18.66 44.92
N PRO A 26 19.96 -17.63 45.71
CA PRO A 26 18.74 -16.84 45.41
C PRO A 26 18.83 -16.03 44.11
N SER A 27 20.01 -15.60 43.66
CA SER A 27 20.12 -14.88 42.38
C SER A 27 19.82 -15.80 41.19
N MET A 28 20.23 -17.07 41.26
CA MET A 28 20.00 -18.05 40.21
C MET A 28 18.51 -18.40 40.06
N ILE A 29 17.78 -18.53 41.18
CA ILE A 29 16.33 -18.72 41.17
C ILE A 29 15.64 -17.49 40.58
N ALA A 30 15.97 -16.28 41.05
CA ALA A 30 15.37 -15.05 40.51
C ALA A 30 15.60 -14.90 38.99
N LEU A 31 16.80 -15.25 38.51
CA LEU A 31 17.17 -15.20 37.10
C LEU A 31 16.41 -16.25 36.26
N LEU A 32 16.32 -17.50 36.74
CA LEU A 32 15.47 -18.54 36.12
C LEU A 32 14.02 -18.06 35.96
N ASN A 33 13.46 -17.44 36.99
CA ASN A 33 12.10 -16.87 36.94
C ASN A 33 12.01 -15.68 35.97
N GLN A 34 13.06 -14.86 35.84
CA GLN A 34 13.09 -13.76 34.87
C GLN A 34 13.15 -14.25 33.42
N MET A 35 14.01 -15.23 33.10
CA MET A 35 14.10 -15.79 31.74
C MET A 35 12.79 -16.41 31.26
N LEU A 36 12.12 -17.15 32.16
CA LEU A 36 10.92 -17.93 31.84
C LEU A 36 9.62 -17.11 31.97
N SER A 37 9.68 -15.88 32.49
CA SER A 37 8.53 -14.95 32.54
C SER A 37 8.01 -14.48 31.18
N SER A 38 8.72 -14.82 30.08
CA SER A 38 8.27 -14.63 28.70
C SER A 38 7.12 -15.55 28.29
N TYR A 39 6.95 -16.70 28.96
CA TYR A 39 5.85 -17.62 28.71
C TYR A 39 4.60 -17.21 29.50
N GLU A 40 3.46 -17.00 28.83
CA GLU A 40 2.20 -16.69 29.52
C GLU A 40 1.77 -17.78 30.51
N SER A 41 2.09 -19.05 30.23
CA SER A 41 1.75 -20.20 31.09
C SER A 41 2.69 -20.35 32.29
N PHE A 42 3.81 -19.64 32.39
CA PHE A 42 4.78 -19.81 33.48
C PHE A 42 4.23 -19.39 34.84
N LEU A 43 4.60 -20.14 35.89
CA LEU A 43 4.28 -19.83 37.29
C LEU A 43 5.53 -19.54 38.12
N GLN A 44 6.45 -20.50 38.17
CA GLN A 44 7.69 -20.40 38.94
C GLN A 44 8.73 -21.43 38.46
N ALA A 45 10.00 -21.12 38.71
CA ALA A 45 11.10 -22.06 38.58
C ALA A 45 11.77 -22.24 39.95
N ASN A 46 11.94 -23.50 40.36
CA ASN A 46 12.53 -23.88 41.64
C ASN A 46 13.86 -24.63 41.42
N VAL A 47 14.78 -24.49 42.37
CA VAL A 47 16.02 -25.28 42.43
C VAL A 47 15.87 -26.30 43.54
N LEU A 48 16.02 -27.57 43.20
CA LEU A 48 15.79 -28.71 44.09
C LEU A 48 17.07 -29.11 44.83
N GLU A 49 18.16 -29.27 44.08
CA GLU A 49 19.45 -29.69 44.64
C GLU A 49 20.64 -29.18 43.80
N PHE A 50 21.80 -29.12 44.46
CA PHE A 50 23.10 -28.85 43.85
C PHE A 50 23.98 -30.09 44.04
N MET A 51 24.53 -30.64 42.96
CA MET A 51 25.30 -31.89 43.01
C MET A 51 26.81 -31.64 42.86
N ASN A 52 27.61 -32.57 43.40
CA ASN A 52 29.07 -32.47 43.38
C ASN A 52 29.65 -32.61 41.96
N GLY A 53 30.51 -31.66 41.61
CA GLY A 53 31.02 -31.37 40.27
C GLY A 53 31.22 -29.85 40.16
N SER A 54 31.65 -29.35 39.01
CA SER A 54 31.51 -27.91 38.71
C SER A 54 30.02 -27.60 38.73
N VAL A 55 29.57 -26.74 39.66
CA VAL A 55 28.22 -26.74 40.26
C VAL A 55 27.10 -27.25 39.34
N VAL A 56 26.73 -28.51 39.52
CA VAL A 56 25.58 -29.12 38.83
C VAL A 56 24.32 -28.67 39.55
N VAL A 57 23.29 -28.27 38.80
CA VAL A 57 22.01 -27.79 39.31
C VAL A 57 20.90 -28.67 38.80
N ARG A 58 19.98 -29.02 39.70
CA ARG A 58 18.72 -29.68 39.37
C ARG A 58 17.55 -28.79 39.77
N GLY A 59 16.61 -28.61 38.86
CA GLY A 59 15.45 -27.75 39.05
C GLY A 59 14.17 -28.32 38.45
N GLU A 60 13.06 -27.69 38.83
CA GLU A 60 11.75 -27.91 38.25
C GLU A 60 11.18 -26.57 37.76
N VAL A 61 10.40 -26.63 36.68
CA VAL A 61 9.67 -25.50 36.13
C VAL A 61 8.19 -25.84 36.11
N LEU A 62 7.38 -24.93 36.64
CA LEU A 62 5.94 -25.07 36.80
C LEU A 62 5.19 -24.17 35.81
N PHE A 63 4.29 -24.79 35.05
CA PHE A 63 3.38 -24.12 34.13
C PHE A 63 1.91 -24.35 34.53
N ARG A 64 1.06 -23.36 34.21
CA ARG A 64 -0.40 -23.48 34.31
C ARG A 64 -0.91 -24.39 33.19
N GLY A 65 -1.57 -25.50 33.53
CA GLY A 65 -2.28 -26.34 32.56
C GLY A 65 -3.62 -25.75 32.07
N ASP A 66 -3.80 -24.42 32.11
CA ASP A 66 -4.89 -23.70 31.42
C ASP A 66 -4.44 -23.07 30.08
N ALA A 67 -3.14 -23.16 29.78
CA ALA A 67 -2.49 -22.82 28.52
C ALA A 67 -1.41 -23.89 28.23
N PRO A 68 -0.96 -24.09 26.98
CA PRO A 68 0.07 -25.10 26.69
C PRO A 68 1.40 -24.77 27.39
N ALA A 69 2.02 -25.76 28.03
CA ALA A 69 3.41 -25.66 28.42
C ALA A 69 4.34 -25.78 27.19
N PRO A 70 5.48 -25.06 27.17
CA PRO A 70 6.50 -25.25 26.15
C PRO A 70 7.19 -26.61 26.28
N THR A 71 7.68 -27.16 25.17
CA THR A 71 8.34 -28.49 25.16
C THR A 71 9.71 -28.46 25.85
N ASN A 72 10.19 -29.63 26.28
CA ASN A 72 11.55 -29.80 26.80
C ASN A 72 12.61 -29.19 25.85
N SER A 73 12.53 -29.53 24.56
CA SER A 73 13.40 -29.00 23.52
C SER A 73 13.34 -27.48 23.39
N HIS A 74 12.15 -26.89 23.52
CA HIS A 74 11.97 -25.43 23.47
C HIS A 74 12.58 -24.75 24.71
N LEU A 75 12.40 -25.32 25.91
CA LEU A 75 12.95 -24.75 27.14
C LEU A 75 14.48 -24.85 27.21
N ILE A 76 15.07 -25.95 26.71
CA ILE A 76 16.53 -26.07 26.54
C ILE A 76 17.05 -24.96 25.61
N ARG A 77 16.38 -24.71 24.47
CA ARG A 77 16.72 -23.58 23.59
C ARG A 77 16.64 -22.25 24.32
N THR A 78 15.58 -21.97 25.07
CA THR A 78 15.42 -20.68 25.78
C THR A 78 16.57 -20.43 26.74
N VAL A 79 16.92 -21.43 27.54
CA VAL A 79 18.04 -21.40 28.48
C VAL A 79 19.36 -21.10 27.77
N VAL A 80 19.70 -21.85 26.71
CA VAL A 80 20.97 -21.70 25.99
C VAL A 80 21.01 -20.40 25.16
N THR A 81 19.85 -19.91 24.71
CA THR A 81 19.72 -18.61 24.03
C THR A 81 20.00 -17.45 24.97
N GLU A 82 19.37 -17.42 26.15
CA GLU A 82 19.62 -16.33 27.11
C GLU A 82 21.04 -16.38 27.67
N ALA A 83 21.59 -17.58 27.91
CA ALA A 83 23.00 -17.74 28.31
C ALA A 83 24.00 -17.27 27.24
N SER A 84 23.72 -17.50 25.95
CA SER A 84 24.63 -17.12 24.85
C SER A 84 24.54 -15.64 24.44
N LYS A 85 23.45 -14.93 24.77
CA LYS A 85 23.24 -13.50 24.45
C LYS A 85 24.26 -12.54 25.08
N GLY A 86 25.18 -13.00 25.93
CA GLY A 86 26.39 -12.28 26.37
C GLY A 86 26.18 -11.07 27.29
N ARG A 87 24.96 -10.54 27.37
CA ARG A 87 24.54 -9.56 28.38
C ARG A 87 24.49 -10.28 29.73
N SER A 88 25.38 -9.93 30.64
CA SER A 88 25.57 -10.63 31.92
C SER A 88 24.43 -10.37 32.92
N ILE A 89 23.26 -10.95 32.66
CA ILE A 89 22.23 -11.17 33.70
C ILE A 89 22.80 -12.15 34.76
N PHE A 90 23.57 -13.13 34.28
CA PHE A 90 24.24 -14.16 35.07
C PHE A 90 25.55 -13.66 35.68
N SER A 91 25.77 -13.96 36.97
CA SER A 91 27.09 -13.87 37.63
C SER A 91 27.93 -15.15 37.48
N TRP A 92 27.54 -16.02 36.54
CA TRP A 92 28.03 -17.38 36.36
C TRP A 92 27.98 -17.79 34.88
N GLN A 93 28.78 -18.79 34.50
CA GLN A 93 28.83 -19.30 33.12
C GLN A 93 28.18 -20.68 33.04
N LEU A 94 27.15 -20.80 32.19
CA LEU A 94 26.52 -22.06 31.83
C LEU A 94 27.41 -22.85 30.86
N GLU A 95 27.49 -24.17 31.02
CA GLU A 95 28.05 -25.06 30.00
C GLU A 95 26.93 -25.55 29.06
N PRO A 96 26.81 -25.10 27.80
CA PRO A 96 25.63 -25.39 26.97
C PRO A 96 25.38 -26.89 26.77
N GLN A 97 26.44 -27.69 26.61
CA GLN A 97 26.34 -29.14 26.39
C GLN A 97 25.83 -29.92 27.61
N SER A 98 25.71 -29.27 28.75
CA SER A 98 25.21 -29.88 29.98
C SER A 98 23.71 -29.76 30.20
N VAL A 99 23.02 -28.90 29.43
CA VAL A 99 21.61 -28.59 29.66
C VAL A 99 20.74 -29.73 29.14
N GLN A 100 19.99 -30.35 30.06
CA GLN A 100 19.11 -31.47 29.77
C GLN A 100 17.74 -31.30 30.43
N SER A 101 16.70 -31.87 29.81
CA SER A 101 15.34 -31.87 30.34
C SER A 101 14.58 -33.13 29.93
N ALA A 102 14.15 -33.93 30.90
CA ALA A 102 13.38 -35.16 30.69
C ALA A 102 13.91 -36.13 29.58
N GLY A 103 15.23 -36.18 29.38
CA GLY A 103 15.89 -37.02 28.35
C GLY A 103 16.20 -36.30 27.03
N PHE A 104 15.83 -35.03 26.89
CA PHE A 104 16.30 -34.14 25.82
C PHE A 104 17.58 -33.41 26.23
N SER A 105 18.41 -33.11 25.25
CA SER A 105 19.73 -32.47 25.32
C SER A 105 20.02 -31.77 23.98
N LEU A 106 21.15 -31.05 23.87
CA LEU A 106 21.54 -30.41 22.59
C LEU A 106 21.75 -31.40 21.42
N GLU A 107 21.96 -32.70 21.68
CA GLU A 107 22.14 -33.71 20.63
C GLU A 107 20.81 -34.23 20.03
N ASN A 108 19.67 -34.04 20.72
CA ASN A 108 18.40 -34.66 20.37
C ASN A 108 17.17 -33.74 20.54
N LEU A 109 17.33 -32.42 20.35
CA LEU A 109 16.23 -31.47 20.33
C LEU A 109 15.24 -31.74 19.17
N ASP A 110 13.94 -31.63 19.45
CA ASP A 110 12.91 -31.48 18.41
C ASP A 110 13.20 -30.21 17.59
N PRO A 111 12.87 -30.15 16.28
CA PRO A 111 13.05 -28.93 15.49
C PRO A 111 12.28 -27.74 16.09
N GLU A 112 12.90 -26.57 16.04
CA GLU A 112 12.24 -25.31 16.35
C GLU A 112 11.16 -25.00 15.30
N LYS A 113 9.99 -24.57 15.75
CA LYS A 113 8.86 -24.20 14.89
C LYS A 113 8.72 -22.68 14.88
N LEU A 114 8.72 -22.07 13.70
CA LEU A 114 8.33 -20.68 13.47
C LEU A 114 7.09 -20.64 12.57
N SER A 115 6.01 -20.04 13.04
CA SER A 115 4.81 -19.77 12.25
C SER A 115 4.95 -18.45 11.48
N ILE A 116 4.76 -18.55 10.16
CA ILE A 116 4.89 -17.49 9.16
C ILE A 116 3.50 -17.18 8.60
N SER A 117 3.16 -15.90 8.47
CA SER A 117 1.96 -15.46 7.76
C SER A 117 2.28 -14.36 6.75
N LEU A 118 1.73 -14.47 5.55
CA LEU A 118 1.89 -13.50 4.46
C LEU A 118 0.64 -13.50 3.55
N THR A 119 0.42 -12.40 2.82
CA THR A 119 -0.63 -12.31 1.80
C THR A 119 -0.03 -12.21 0.40
N GLY A 120 -0.50 -13.09 -0.48
CA GLY A 120 -0.22 -13.03 -1.92
C GLY A 120 -1.43 -12.48 -2.67
N SER A 121 -1.22 -11.43 -3.47
CA SER A 121 -2.20 -11.06 -4.50
C SER A 121 -2.15 -12.08 -5.65
N GLN A 122 -3.26 -12.23 -6.39
CA GLN A 122 -3.29 -12.89 -7.71
C GLN A 122 -2.96 -14.41 -7.73
N LEU A 123 -3.27 -15.16 -6.66
CA LEU A 123 -3.09 -16.62 -6.59
C LEU A 123 -4.11 -17.43 -7.45
N GLY A 124 -4.41 -16.96 -8.66
CA GLY A 124 -5.56 -17.37 -9.48
C GLY A 124 -5.30 -18.37 -10.59
N VAL A 125 -4.16 -18.28 -11.31
CA VAL A 125 -3.95 -19.01 -12.58
C VAL A 125 -3.25 -20.36 -12.39
N ASP A 126 -2.14 -20.40 -11.65
CA ASP A 126 -1.42 -21.64 -11.33
C ASP A 126 -1.04 -21.67 -9.84
N ARG A 127 -2.03 -22.01 -9.02
CA ARG A 127 -1.93 -21.97 -7.56
C ARG A 127 -0.91 -22.97 -7.00
N MET A 128 -0.66 -24.09 -7.69
CA MET A 128 0.24 -25.13 -7.20
C MET A 128 1.70 -24.79 -7.52
N ASP A 129 2.01 -24.36 -8.75
CA ASP A 129 3.35 -23.87 -9.11
C ASP A 129 3.77 -22.69 -8.21
N LEU A 130 2.87 -21.73 -7.96
CA LEU A 130 3.15 -20.64 -7.02
C LEU A 130 3.39 -21.11 -5.58
N LEU A 131 2.74 -22.21 -5.15
CA LEU A 131 2.92 -22.79 -3.82
C LEU A 131 4.28 -23.51 -3.70
N GLU A 132 4.64 -24.31 -4.70
CA GLU A 132 5.94 -25.00 -4.77
C GLU A 132 7.11 -24.01 -4.89
N ARG A 133 6.93 -22.92 -5.66
CA ARG A 133 7.87 -21.79 -5.70
C ARG A 133 8.01 -21.14 -4.33
N LEU A 134 6.90 -20.82 -3.65
CA LEU A 134 6.94 -20.23 -2.31
C LEU A 134 7.67 -21.13 -1.30
N ILE A 135 7.36 -22.43 -1.28
CA ILE A 135 8.03 -23.39 -0.37
C ILE A 135 9.53 -23.46 -0.65
N ARG A 136 9.92 -23.52 -1.93
CA ARG A 136 11.33 -23.53 -2.33
C ARG A 136 12.05 -22.24 -1.96
N GLU A 137 11.43 -21.08 -2.18
CA GLU A 137 12.06 -19.77 -1.95
C GLU A 137 12.18 -19.46 -0.45
N VAL A 138 11.17 -19.78 0.36
CA VAL A 138 11.24 -19.73 1.84
C VAL A 138 12.38 -20.63 2.34
N THR A 139 12.42 -21.88 1.88
CA THR A 139 13.45 -22.85 2.28
C THR A 139 14.84 -22.36 1.89
N ALA A 140 15.04 -21.90 0.64
CA ALA A 140 16.33 -21.43 0.14
C ALA A 140 16.81 -20.17 0.87
N SER A 141 15.92 -19.21 1.13
CA SER A 141 16.24 -17.95 1.82
C SER A 141 16.73 -18.19 3.25
N VAL A 142 16.03 -19.02 4.03
CA VAL A 142 16.40 -19.29 5.42
C VAL A 142 17.54 -20.31 5.55
N SER A 143 17.76 -21.17 4.54
CA SER A 143 18.90 -22.10 4.49
C SER A 143 20.28 -21.40 4.46
N GLY A 144 20.33 -20.10 4.18
CA GLY A 144 21.54 -19.28 4.32
C GLY A 144 21.90 -18.93 5.78
N LEU A 145 20.98 -19.15 6.73
CA LEU A 145 21.12 -18.79 8.15
C LEU A 145 21.03 -20.03 9.06
N TYR A 146 20.02 -20.88 8.85
CA TYR A 146 19.66 -22.00 9.73
C TYR A 146 19.43 -23.28 8.91
N HIS A 147 19.61 -24.46 9.51
CA HIS A 147 19.30 -25.71 8.81
C HIS A 147 17.78 -25.92 8.75
N VAL A 148 17.18 -25.63 7.60
CA VAL A 148 15.73 -25.82 7.37
C VAL A 148 15.45 -27.31 7.18
N ARG A 149 14.68 -27.90 8.10
CA ARG A 149 14.21 -29.29 8.00
C ARG A 149 13.07 -29.42 6.99
N ASN A 150 12.09 -28.52 7.08
CA ASN A 150 11.04 -28.31 6.07
C ASN A 150 10.27 -27.01 6.34
N PHE A 151 9.55 -26.53 5.32
CA PHE A 151 8.48 -25.55 5.47
C PHE A 151 7.17 -26.21 4.98
N THR A 152 6.11 -26.11 5.77
CA THR A 152 4.77 -26.61 5.43
C THR A 152 3.77 -25.46 5.43
N ILE A 153 2.67 -25.58 4.69
CA ILE A 153 1.64 -24.54 4.63
C ILE A 153 0.40 -25.07 5.33
N SER A 154 0.12 -24.49 6.49
CA SER A 154 -0.91 -24.92 7.44
C SER A 154 -2.30 -24.36 7.09
N GLN A 155 -2.37 -23.19 6.47
CA GLN A 155 -3.64 -22.57 6.05
C GLN A 155 -3.49 -21.74 4.77
N LEU A 156 -4.51 -21.79 3.92
CA LEU A 156 -4.73 -20.80 2.85
C LEU A 156 -6.16 -20.28 2.92
N ARG A 157 -6.33 -18.95 2.96
CA ARG A 157 -7.63 -18.28 3.08
C ARG A 157 -7.78 -17.21 2.01
N ASN A 158 -8.85 -17.29 1.22
CA ASN A 158 -9.16 -16.28 0.22
C ASN A 158 -9.83 -15.07 0.90
N LEU A 159 -9.33 -13.87 0.60
CA LEU A 159 -9.78 -12.57 1.14
C LEU A 159 -10.35 -11.66 0.03
N GLY A 160 -11.00 -12.23 -0.98
CA GLY A 160 -11.71 -11.48 -2.04
C GLY A 160 -10.81 -10.89 -3.12
N GLY A 161 -9.65 -11.50 -3.37
CA GLY A 161 -8.68 -11.08 -4.40
C GLY A 161 -7.23 -11.33 -4.00
N ASN A 162 -6.95 -11.23 -2.70
CA ASN A 162 -5.72 -11.72 -2.07
C ASN A 162 -5.95 -13.09 -1.43
N THR A 163 -4.89 -13.87 -1.27
CA THR A 163 -4.86 -15.09 -0.44
C THR A 163 -3.91 -14.88 0.73
N GLU A 164 -4.44 -15.01 1.94
CA GLU A 164 -3.67 -15.16 3.17
C GLU A 164 -3.12 -16.59 3.23
N ILE A 165 -1.81 -16.72 3.45
CA ILE A 165 -1.06 -17.97 3.48
C ILE A 165 -0.34 -18.03 4.83
N THR A 166 -0.73 -19.01 5.65
CA THR A 166 -0.05 -19.32 6.91
C THR A 166 0.74 -20.62 6.73
N GLY A 167 1.99 -20.64 7.17
CA GLY A 167 2.85 -21.80 7.11
C GLY A 167 3.75 -21.93 8.33
N ASP A 168 4.27 -23.13 8.51
CA ASP A 168 5.08 -23.53 9.65
C ASP A 168 6.46 -23.95 9.14
N LEU A 169 7.48 -23.19 9.54
CA LEU A 169 8.89 -23.41 9.23
C LEU A 169 9.54 -24.19 10.37
N TYR A 170 10.23 -25.28 10.04
CA TYR A 170 10.91 -26.14 11.01
C TYR A 170 12.42 -26.04 10.82
N LEU A 171 13.12 -25.62 11.88
CA LEU A 171 14.56 -25.36 11.88
C LEU A 171 15.29 -26.27 12.89
N ASP A 172 16.39 -26.87 12.47
CA ASP A 172 17.26 -27.66 13.36
C ASP A 172 18.29 -26.73 14.01
N THR A 173 17.88 -26.09 15.12
CA THR A 173 18.66 -25.10 15.88
C THR A 173 18.99 -25.59 17.29
N VAL A 174 20.04 -25.04 17.92
CA VAL A 174 20.40 -25.27 19.34
C VAL A 174 20.09 -24.07 20.26
N VAL A 175 19.77 -22.93 19.64
CA VAL A 175 19.28 -21.68 20.24
C VAL A 175 18.08 -21.22 19.42
N HIS A 176 17.26 -20.31 19.94
CA HIS A 176 16.18 -19.72 19.17
C HIS A 176 16.74 -18.92 17.99
N ALA A 177 16.19 -19.16 16.79
CA ALA A 177 16.50 -18.37 15.61
C ALA A 177 16.11 -16.89 15.81
N ASP A 178 16.93 -15.96 15.33
CA ASP A 178 16.57 -14.53 15.38
C ASP A 178 15.48 -14.22 14.33
N VAL A 179 14.27 -13.96 14.83
CA VAL A 179 13.09 -13.61 14.03
C VAL A 179 13.36 -12.43 13.10
N THR A 180 14.25 -11.50 13.46
CA THR A 180 14.66 -10.36 12.63
C THR A 180 15.50 -10.80 11.44
N GLU A 181 16.45 -11.72 11.63
CA GLU A 181 17.27 -12.28 10.55
C GLU A 181 16.41 -13.11 9.59
N VAL A 182 15.48 -13.92 10.13
CA VAL A 182 14.53 -14.70 9.33
C VAL A 182 13.63 -13.77 8.51
N LEU A 183 13.08 -12.71 9.10
CA LEU A 183 12.28 -11.70 8.39
C LEU A 183 13.08 -10.99 7.29
N GLU A 184 14.35 -10.64 7.54
CA GLU A 184 15.21 -9.99 6.54
C GLU A 184 15.58 -10.96 5.40
N ALA A 185 15.88 -12.22 5.69
CA ALA A 185 16.11 -13.25 4.66
C ALA A 185 14.87 -13.45 3.77
N LEU A 186 13.67 -13.47 4.38
CA LEU A 186 12.40 -13.61 3.66
C LEU A 186 12.02 -12.38 2.81
N THR A 187 12.79 -11.28 2.83
CA THR A 187 12.61 -10.20 1.83
C THR A 187 12.90 -10.65 0.39
N ALA A 188 13.62 -11.76 0.19
CA ALA A 188 13.81 -12.38 -1.12
C ALA A 188 12.50 -12.86 -1.78
N LEU A 189 11.41 -13.01 -1.02
CA LEU A 189 10.07 -13.31 -1.55
C LEU A 189 9.47 -12.17 -2.41
N SER A 190 10.14 -11.02 -2.51
CA SER A 190 9.82 -9.92 -3.43
C SER A 190 9.60 -10.37 -4.87
N GLY A 191 10.39 -11.35 -5.35
CA GLY A 191 10.32 -11.91 -6.71
C GLY A 191 9.09 -12.79 -6.98
N LEU A 192 8.26 -13.08 -5.96
CA LEU A 192 7.03 -13.86 -6.08
C LEU A 192 5.75 -13.01 -6.07
N SER A 193 5.87 -11.67 -6.24
CA SER A 193 4.73 -10.73 -6.22
C SER A 193 3.92 -10.72 -4.91
N MET A 194 4.54 -11.12 -3.79
CA MET A 194 3.93 -11.19 -2.46
C MET A 194 3.92 -9.83 -1.77
N ASP A 195 2.88 -9.52 -0.97
CA ASP A 195 2.83 -8.28 -0.20
C ASP A 195 3.69 -8.38 1.07
N LEU A 196 4.97 -8.02 0.94
CA LEU A 196 5.93 -8.04 2.04
C LEU A 196 5.54 -7.15 3.24
N SER A 197 4.62 -6.18 3.08
CA SER A 197 4.10 -5.41 4.23
C SER A 197 3.13 -6.22 5.11
N SER A 198 2.61 -7.34 4.59
CA SER A 198 1.81 -8.30 5.34
C SER A 198 2.64 -9.40 6.03
N LEU A 199 3.87 -9.65 5.56
CA LEU A 199 4.76 -10.71 6.05
C LEU A 199 5.02 -10.56 7.56
N SER A 200 4.87 -11.68 8.27
CA SER A 200 5.16 -11.83 9.69
C SER A 200 5.75 -13.20 10.01
N VAL A 201 6.56 -13.26 11.06
CA VAL A 201 7.13 -14.47 11.66
C VAL A 201 6.96 -14.31 13.17
N GLU A 202 6.33 -15.27 13.87
CA GLU A 202 5.95 -15.14 15.29
C GLU A 202 5.25 -13.80 15.59
N GLU A 203 4.23 -13.49 14.79
CA GLU A 203 3.45 -12.23 14.73
C GLU A 203 4.26 -10.93 14.47
N SER A 204 5.58 -10.99 14.57
CA SER A 204 6.53 -9.89 14.39
C SER A 204 6.69 -9.54 12.92
N LYS A 205 6.89 -8.25 12.62
CA LYS A 205 6.95 -7.71 11.25
C LYS A 205 8.18 -6.85 11.02
N LEU A 206 8.68 -6.86 9.78
CA LEU A 206 9.80 -6.02 9.37
C LEU A 206 9.37 -4.55 9.21
N GLY A 207 10.26 -3.62 9.61
CA GLY A 207 10.02 -2.17 9.55
C GLY A 207 10.08 -1.60 8.13
N LEU A 208 9.11 -1.96 7.28
CA LEU A 208 9.03 -1.55 5.88
C LEU A 208 8.28 -0.23 5.71
N LEU A 209 8.70 0.56 4.72
CA LEU A 209 7.96 1.75 4.27
C LEU A 209 7.19 1.43 2.98
N VAL A 210 5.93 1.87 2.93
CA VAL A 210 5.03 1.62 1.80
C VAL A 210 4.58 2.95 1.21
N TYR A 211 4.89 3.18 -0.07
CA TYR A 211 4.39 4.31 -0.83
C TYR A 211 3.26 3.87 -1.77
N PRO A 212 2.04 4.42 -1.63
CA PRO A 212 1.02 4.36 -2.67
C PRO A 212 1.57 4.86 -4.02
N LEU A 213 1.13 4.24 -5.10
CA LEU A 213 1.50 4.56 -6.48
C LEU A 213 0.24 4.61 -7.34
N SER A 214 0.08 5.66 -8.14
CA SER A 214 -0.96 5.69 -9.18
C SER A 214 -0.50 6.42 -10.44
N PHE A 215 -1.03 6.01 -11.59
CA PHE A 215 -0.79 6.59 -12.90
C PHE A 215 -1.78 6.04 -13.95
N VAL A 216 -1.90 6.73 -15.08
CA VAL A 216 -2.70 6.34 -16.25
C VAL A 216 -1.80 5.66 -17.29
N VAL A 217 -2.20 4.46 -17.74
CA VAL A 217 -1.60 3.80 -18.91
C VAL A 217 -2.31 4.26 -20.17
N THR A 218 -1.55 4.84 -21.12
CA THR A 218 -2.11 5.53 -22.29
C THR A 218 -2.25 4.65 -23.53
N ASN A 219 -1.50 3.55 -23.63
CA ASN A 219 -1.47 2.68 -24.82
C ASN A 219 -2.24 1.35 -24.70
N ARG A 220 -2.97 1.14 -23.61
CA ARG A 220 -3.79 -0.07 -23.39
C ARG A 220 -5.22 0.31 -22.95
N PRO A 221 -6.28 -0.23 -23.58
CA PRO A 221 -7.65 0.05 -23.20
C PRO A 221 -8.02 -0.65 -21.88
N PHE A 222 -9.02 -0.12 -21.18
CA PHE A 222 -9.58 -0.78 -20.01
C PHE A 222 -10.46 -1.97 -20.41
N SER A 223 -10.12 -3.17 -19.92
CA SER A 223 -10.92 -4.39 -20.04
C SER A 223 -11.63 -4.68 -18.72
N GLN A 224 -12.90 -5.11 -18.77
CA GLN A 224 -13.65 -5.45 -17.56
C GLN A 224 -13.00 -6.61 -16.77
N LYS A 225 -12.23 -7.48 -17.42
CA LYS A 225 -11.50 -8.56 -16.72
C LYS A 225 -10.45 -8.02 -15.75
N LEU A 226 -9.90 -6.82 -15.98
CA LEU A 226 -8.94 -6.20 -15.07
C LEU A 226 -9.54 -5.88 -13.69
N GLN A 227 -10.88 -5.87 -13.56
CA GLN A 227 -11.58 -5.77 -12.27
C GLN A 227 -11.51 -7.06 -11.44
N ASP A 228 -11.22 -8.20 -12.06
CA ASP A 228 -11.08 -9.51 -11.41
C ASP A 228 -9.59 -9.83 -11.15
N PRO A 229 -9.13 -9.82 -9.89
CA PRO A 229 -7.73 -10.13 -9.54
C PRO A 229 -7.32 -11.58 -9.79
N LEU A 230 -8.28 -12.48 -10.04
CA LEU A 230 -8.02 -13.88 -10.40
C LEU A 230 -7.87 -14.07 -11.92
N SER A 231 -8.18 -13.04 -12.73
CA SER A 231 -8.06 -13.12 -14.17
C SER A 231 -6.59 -13.06 -14.63
N ALA A 232 -6.26 -13.85 -15.65
CA ALA A 232 -4.94 -13.82 -16.28
C ALA A 232 -4.60 -12.45 -16.92
N GLU A 233 -5.61 -11.65 -17.28
CA GLU A 233 -5.41 -10.30 -17.83
C GLU A 233 -4.94 -9.33 -16.73
N HIS A 234 -5.56 -9.38 -15.55
CA HIS A 234 -5.13 -8.61 -14.37
C HIS A 234 -3.74 -9.03 -13.90
N TYR A 235 -3.49 -10.34 -13.77
CA TYR A 235 -2.23 -10.91 -13.29
C TYR A 235 -1.04 -10.53 -14.18
N ASN A 236 -1.16 -10.74 -15.50
CA ASN A 236 -0.07 -10.42 -16.43
C ASN A 236 0.22 -8.90 -16.43
N LEU A 237 -0.81 -8.06 -16.55
CA LEU A 237 -0.61 -6.61 -16.56
C LEU A 237 -0.03 -6.10 -15.23
N SER A 238 -0.46 -6.65 -14.09
CA SER A 238 0.08 -6.27 -12.78
C SER A 238 1.56 -6.66 -12.62
N ARG A 239 1.98 -7.80 -13.16
CA ARG A 239 3.40 -8.18 -13.26
C ARG A 239 4.17 -7.25 -14.17
N ASP A 240 3.73 -7.06 -15.42
CA ASP A 240 4.46 -6.29 -16.43
C ASP A 240 4.70 -4.84 -15.95
N LEU A 241 3.72 -4.27 -15.25
CA LEU A 241 3.81 -2.97 -14.57
C LEU A 241 4.74 -2.98 -13.35
N GLY A 242 4.64 -4.00 -12.48
CA GLY A 242 5.53 -4.17 -11.33
C GLY A 242 7.00 -4.27 -11.76
N ASP A 243 7.28 -5.06 -12.80
CA ASP A 243 8.60 -5.22 -13.40
C ASP A 243 9.10 -3.93 -14.08
N ALA A 244 8.21 -3.12 -14.68
CA ALA A 244 8.57 -1.81 -15.23
C ALA A 244 8.93 -0.80 -14.12
N VAL A 245 8.17 -0.76 -13.02
CA VAL A 245 8.45 0.08 -11.84
C VAL A 245 9.73 -0.38 -11.14
N ALA A 246 9.94 -1.69 -10.98
CA ALA A 246 11.18 -2.24 -10.43
C ALA A 246 12.40 -1.89 -11.29
N ARG A 247 12.26 -1.94 -12.63
CA ARG A 247 13.31 -1.53 -13.57
C ARG A 247 13.61 -0.02 -13.51
N ALA A 248 12.61 0.81 -13.25
CA ALA A 248 12.78 2.25 -13.02
C ALA A 248 13.51 2.56 -11.70
N LEU A 249 13.28 1.75 -10.66
CA LEU A 249 13.77 1.99 -9.30
C LEU A 249 14.98 1.13 -8.90
N ARG A 250 15.52 0.33 -9.84
CA ARG A 250 16.66 -0.59 -9.63
C ARG A 250 17.90 0.05 -8.98
N ASP A 251 18.08 1.36 -9.13
CA ASP A 251 19.23 2.12 -8.63
C ASP A 251 19.08 2.43 -7.11
N TYR A 252 17.91 2.14 -6.50
CA TYR A 252 17.68 2.18 -5.05
C TYR A 252 17.82 0.78 -4.40
N PRO A 253 18.90 0.47 -3.67
CA PRO A 253 19.10 -0.84 -3.05
C PRO A 253 18.14 -1.14 -1.88
N SER A 254 17.38 -0.14 -1.41
CA SER A 254 16.31 -0.32 -0.43
C SER A 254 14.94 -0.60 -1.05
N PHE A 255 14.76 -0.50 -2.37
CA PHE A 255 13.52 -0.93 -3.02
C PHE A 255 13.41 -2.46 -2.99
N LEU A 256 12.26 -2.99 -2.56
CA LEU A 256 12.00 -4.43 -2.50
C LEU A 256 11.10 -4.91 -3.65
N THR A 257 9.93 -4.30 -3.81
CA THR A 257 8.95 -4.69 -4.83
C THR A 257 7.90 -3.61 -5.09
N ALA A 258 7.21 -3.70 -6.22
CA ALA A 258 6.05 -2.89 -6.57
C ALA A 258 4.87 -3.79 -6.96
N ILE A 259 3.73 -3.59 -6.30
CA ILE A 259 2.55 -4.46 -6.39
C ILE A 259 1.38 -3.62 -6.89
N ILE A 260 0.95 -3.86 -8.13
CA ILE A 260 -0.30 -3.31 -8.64
C ILE A 260 -1.47 -4.10 -8.07
N LYS A 261 -2.45 -3.38 -7.50
CA LYS A 261 -3.57 -3.95 -6.73
C LYS A 261 -4.92 -3.74 -7.40
N GLN A 262 -5.08 -2.68 -8.20
CA GLN A 262 -6.35 -2.34 -8.82
C GLN A 262 -6.17 -1.59 -10.15
N PHE A 263 -7.11 -1.85 -11.07
CA PHE A 263 -7.30 -1.09 -12.31
C PHE A 263 -8.67 -0.44 -12.31
N LEU A 264 -8.76 0.84 -12.70
CA LEU A 264 -10.02 1.58 -12.80
C LEU A 264 -10.32 2.05 -14.23
N PRO A 265 -11.61 2.15 -14.61
CA PRO A 265 -12.03 2.72 -15.89
C PRO A 265 -11.83 4.26 -15.91
N GLY A 266 -11.73 4.82 -17.12
CA GLY A 266 -11.47 6.25 -17.33
C GLY A 266 -10.02 6.53 -17.77
N SER A 267 -9.60 5.89 -18.86
CA SER A 267 -8.19 5.74 -19.28
C SER A 267 -7.37 4.97 -18.24
N LEU A 268 -7.38 3.63 -18.38
CA LEU A 268 -6.72 2.60 -17.57
C LEU A 268 -5.85 3.14 -16.41
N ILE A 269 -6.50 3.49 -15.30
CA ILE A 269 -5.84 4.02 -14.11
C ILE A 269 -5.34 2.84 -13.29
N CYS A 270 -4.05 2.83 -12.97
CA CYS A 270 -3.41 1.83 -12.13
C CYS A 270 -3.31 2.36 -10.69
N HIS A 271 -3.56 1.49 -9.71
CA HIS A 271 -3.25 1.73 -8.30
C HIS A 271 -2.43 0.57 -7.73
N GLY A 272 -1.37 0.89 -7.00
CA GLY A 272 -0.48 -0.09 -6.38
C GLY A 272 0.30 0.47 -5.20
N ASN A 273 1.18 -0.36 -4.65
CA ASN A 273 2.08 -0.03 -3.55
C ASN A 273 3.53 -0.32 -3.96
N MET A 274 4.46 0.58 -3.65
CA MET A 274 5.90 0.34 -3.68
C MET A 274 6.41 0.11 -2.26
N ILE A 275 7.22 -0.93 -2.06
CA ILE A 275 7.69 -1.35 -0.73
C ILE A 275 9.21 -1.17 -0.64
N PHE A 276 9.66 -0.50 0.40
CA PHE A 276 11.07 -0.20 0.68
C PHE A 276 11.50 -0.68 2.07
N ARG A 277 12.72 -1.22 2.18
CA ARG A 277 13.45 -1.39 3.45
C ARG A 277 13.89 -0.02 3.98
N GLN A 278 13.97 0.17 5.29
CA GLN A 278 14.58 1.37 5.88
C GLN A 278 16.13 1.28 5.85
N PRO A 279 16.86 2.38 5.56
CA PRO A 279 16.37 3.69 5.17
C PRO A 279 15.88 3.75 3.72
N ALA A 280 14.71 4.36 3.54
CA ALA A 280 14.07 4.54 2.24
C ALA A 280 14.31 5.97 1.67
N PRO A 281 14.34 6.15 0.34
CA PRO A 281 14.28 7.48 -0.27
C PRO A 281 12.92 8.15 -0.01
N THR A 282 12.84 9.48 -0.15
CA THR A 282 11.56 10.20 -0.01
C THR A 282 10.65 9.99 -1.23
N SER A 283 9.34 10.11 -1.04
CA SER A 283 8.34 10.04 -2.12
C SER A 283 8.65 11.00 -3.28
N VAL A 284 9.05 12.23 -3.00
CA VAL A 284 9.56 13.21 -3.99
C VAL A 284 10.75 12.66 -4.82
N GLN A 285 11.68 11.93 -4.21
CA GLN A 285 12.84 11.36 -4.90
C GLN A 285 12.41 10.17 -5.79
N VAL A 286 11.54 9.30 -5.27
CA VAL A 286 10.97 8.18 -6.01
C VAL A 286 10.16 8.68 -7.22
N LEU A 287 9.26 9.65 -7.03
CA LEU A 287 8.49 10.30 -8.10
C LEU A 287 9.41 10.86 -9.19
N LYS A 288 10.44 11.63 -8.81
CA LYS A 288 11.41 12.19 -9.78
C LYS A 288 12.17 11.11 -10.55
N THR A 289 12.49 9.99 -9.90
CA THR A 289 13.17 8.86 -10.56
C THR A 289 12.23 8.20 -11.57
N LEU A 290 11.00 7.88 -11.17
CA LEU A 290 9.98 7.33 -12.05
C LEU A 290 9.73 8.24 -13.26
N LEU A 291 9.55 9.54 -13.06
CA LEU A 291 9.41 10.54 -14.14
C LEU A 291 10.61 10.54 -15.08
N SER A 292 11.83 10.51 -14.55
CA SER A 292 13.06 10.44 -15.38
C SER A 292 13.23 9.13 -16.14
N SER A 293 12.54 8.07 -15.73
CA SER A 293 12.50 6.78 -16.41
C SER A 293 11.45 6.71 -17.54
N VAL A 294 10.52 7.66 -17.61
CA VAL A 294 9.55 7.75 -18.71
C VAL A 294 10.26 8.33 -19.94
N GLY A 295 10.43 7.50 -20.97
CA GLY A 295 11.12 7.88 -22.20
C GLY A 295 10.39 8.96 -23.03
N PRO A 296 11.03 9.55 -24.04
CA PRO A 296 10.41 10.53 -24.94
C PRO A 296 9.23 9.95 -25.76
N ASN A 297 9.13 8.62 -25.80
CA ASN A 297 8.02 7.83 -26.35
C ASN A 297 6.93 7.47 -25.31
N GLN A 298 6.93 8.11 -24.13
CA GLN A 298 6.07 7.81 -22.96
C GLN A 298 6.27 6.43 -22.32
N ALA A 299 7.23 5.62 -22.78
CA ALA A 299 7.50 4.28 -22.25
C ALA A 299 8.14 4.32 -20.85
N LEU A 300 7.52 3.66 -19.87
CA LEU A 300 8.05 3.55 -18.51
C LEU A 300 9.27 2.61 -18.48
N ALA A 301 10.44 3.13 -18.09
CA ALA A 301 11.72 2.40 -18.00
C ALA A 301 12.09 1.58 -19.26
N GLY A 302 11.71 2.07 -20.44
CA GLY A 302 11.95 1.38 -21.71
C GLY A 302 11.13 0.10 -21.94
N SER A 303 10.05 -0.11 -21.18
CA SER A 303 9.05 -1.16 -21.45
C SER A 303 8.17 -0.84 -22.66
N ASP A 304 7.25 -1.74 -23.00
CA ASP A 304 6.17 -1.47 -23.96
C ASP A 304 4.99 -0.68 -23.36
N ILE A 305 5.04 -0.34 -22.07
CA ILE A 305 3.93 0.31 -21.35
C ILE A 305 4.10 1.82 -21.39
N HIS A 306 3.14 2.53 -21.99
CA HIS A 306 3.16 3.99 -22.05
C HIS A 306 2.34 4.58 -20.89
N VAL A 307 2.91 5.58 -20.22
CA VAL A 307 2.33 6.24 -19.03
C VAL A 307 2.24 7.74 -19.25
N ASP A 308 1.15 8.37 -18.82
CA ASP A 308 1.06 9.84 -18.77
C ASP A 308 1.90 10.38 -17.59
N PRO A 309 2.98 11.17 -17.83
CA PRO A 309 3.83 11.69 -16.76
C PRO A 309 3.07 12.55 -15.74
N PHE A 310 2.02 13.27 -16.18
CA PHE A 310 1.26 14.17 -15.30
C PHE A 310 0.21 13.46 -14.44
N SER A 311 -0.10 12.20 -14.76
CA SER A 311 -0.96 11.34 -13.96
C SER A 311 -0.25 10.65 -12.78
N LEU A 312 1.09 10.70 -12.76
CA LEU A 312 1.91 9.92 -11.84
C LEU A 312 1.94 10.54 -10.43
N SER A 313 1.61 9.71 -9.44
CA SER A 313 1.63 10.06 -8.01
C SER A 313 2.41 9.04 -7.18
N VAL A 314 3.08 9.51 -6.12
CA VAL A 314 3.79 8.68 -5.15
C VAL A 314 3.48 9.19 -3.74
N GLY A 315 2.73 8.40 -2.96
CA GLY A 315 2.19 8.85 -1.67
C GLY A 315 1.28 10.06 -1.87
N GLU A 316 1.65 11.20 -1.28
CA GLU A 316 0.95 12.48 -1.43
C GLU A 316 1.59 13.39 -2.51
N ASP A 317 2.75 13.01 -3.06
CA ASP A 317 3.46 13.79 -4.07
C ASP A 317 2.93 13.54 -5.49
N THR A 318 2.68 14.61 -6.22
CA THR A 318 2.27 14.64 -7.64
C THR A 318 3.08 15.67 -8.42
N LEU A 319 2.97 15.67 -9.75
CA LEU A 319 3.34 16.84 -10.55
C LEU A 319 2.24 17.90 -10.50
N ASP A 320 2.64 19.17 -10.40
CA ASP A 320 1.80 20.28 -10.81
C ASP A 320 1.36 20.06 -12.28
N PRO A 321 0.05 20.02 -12.58
CA PRO A 321 -0.40 19.90 -13.96
C PRO A 321 0.04 21.14 -14.77
N PRO A 322 0.36 21.00 -16.07
CA PRO A 322 0.69 22.15 -16.91
C PRO A 322 -0.46 23.16 -16.84
N ARG A 323 -0.17 24.36 -16.33
CA ARG A 323 -1.17 25.43 -16.24
C ARG A 323 -1.84 25.58 -17.61
N PRO A 324 -3.19 25.53 -17.70
CA PRO A 324 -3.87 25.66 -18.98
C PRO A 324 -3.32 26.87 -19.72
N GLN A 325 -2.75 26.65 -20.90
CA GLN A 325 -2.31 27.77 -21.74
C GLN A 325 -3.54 28.67 -21.94
N PRO A 326 -3.45 29.98 -21.67
CA PRO A 326 -4.60 30.86 -21.78
C PRO A 326 -5.06 30.84 -23.24
N GLY A 327 -6.13 30.07 -23.50
CA GLY A 327 -6.70 29.94 -24.83
C GLY A 327 -7.03 31.32 -25.38
N PHE A 328 -6.82 31.50 -26.69
CA PHE A 328 -7.03 32.78 -27.38
C PHE A 328 -8.30 33.46 -26.85
N PRO A 329 -8.18 34.64 -26.19
CA PRO A 329 -9.33 35.26 -25.53
C PRO A 329 -10.48 35.39 -26.53
N ALA A 330 -11.70 35.04 -26.14
CA ALA A 330 -12.86 35.09 -27.03
C ALA A 330 -13.04 36.48 -27.67
N TYR A 331 -12.67 37.53 -26.92
CA TYR A 331 -12.58 38.91 -27.40
C TYR A 331 -11.60 39.11 -28.57
N GLY A 332 -10.49 38.38 -28.63
CA GLY A 332 -9.53 38.45 -29.74
C GLY A 332 -10.15 37.96 -31.06
N VAL A 333 -10.90 36.85 -31.04
CA VAL A 333 -11.64 36.37 -32.20
C VAL A 333 -12.74 37.38 -32.59
N ALA A 334 -13.48 37.90 -31.61
CA ALA A 334 -14.50 38.92 -31.84
C ALA A 334 -13.91 40.21 -32.46
N LEU A 335 -12.75 40.67 -31.99
CA LEU A 335 -12.06 41.85 -32.54
C LEU A 335 -11.57 41.61 -33.98
N VAL A 336 -11.07 40.42 -34.32
CA VAL A 336 -10.71 40.07 -35.71
C VAL A 336 -11.94 40.04 -36.62
N VAL A 337 -13.05 39.46 -36.16
CA VAL A 337 -14.31 39.43 -36.94
C VAL A 337 -14.90 40.83 -37.13
N ILE A 338 -14.98 41.63 -36.06
CA ILE A 338 -15.52 43.00 -36.10
C ILE A 338 -14.64 43.91 -36.98
N SER A 339 -13.31 43.87 -36.81
CA SER A 339 -12.40 44.70 -37.62
C SER A 339 -12.44 44.31 -39.10
N GLY A 340 -12.47 43.01 -39.41
CA GLY A 340 -12.71 42.53 -40.78
C GLY A 340 -14.04 43.00 -41.36
N LEU A 341 -15.13 42.93 -40.58
CA LEU A 341 -16.45 43.41 -41.01
C LEU A 341 -16.44 44.92 -41.28
N CYS A 342 -15.80 45.72 -40.42
CA CYS A 342 -15.64 47.16 -40.62
C CYS A 342 -14.82 47.51 -41.87
N ILE A 343 -13.74 46.77 -42.13
CA ILE A 343 -12.88 46.96 -43.33
C ILE A 343 -13.64 46.65 -44.62
N VAL A 344 -14.57 45.69 -44.62
CA VAL A 344 -15.41 45.37 -45.78
C VAL A 344 -16.61 46.31 -45.90
N ALA A 345 -17.25 46.68 -44.78
CA ALA A 345 -18.45 47.52 -44.79
C ALA A 345 -18.15 49.00 -45.11
N ALA A 346 -17.04 49.56 -44.62
CA ALA A 346 -16.75 50.98 -44.81
C ALA A 346 -16.59 51.39 -46.30
N PRO A 347 -15.88 50.64 -47.17
CA PRO A 347 -15.83 50.92 -48.61
C PRO A 347 -17.21 50.83 -49.29
N VAL A 348 -18.02 49.84 -48.92
CA VAL A 348 -19.37 49.65 -49.49
C VAL A 348 -20.29 50.81 -49.10
N VAL A 349 -20.30 51.19 -47.82
CA VAL A 349 -21.07 52.34 -47.31
C VAL A 349 -20.59 53.65 -47.95
N LEU A 350 -19.28 53.82 -48.14
CA LEU A 350 -18.70 54.99 -48.81
C LEU A 350 -19.12 55.07 -50.29
N MET A 351 -19.15 53.94 -51.02
CA MET A 351 -19.71 53.85 -52.38
C MET A 351 -21.20 54.25 -52.40
N CYS A 352 -22.01 53.68 -51.50
CA CYS A 352 -23.45 53.95 -51.41
C CYS A 352 -23.81 55.38 -50.97
N LEU A 353 -22.90 56.08 -50.26
CA LEU A 353 -23.03 57.50 -49.94
C LEU A 353 -22.49 58.41 -51.07
N GLY A 354 -21.44 57.98 -51.77
CA GLY A 354 -20.91 58.68 -52.94
C GLY A 354 -21.94 58.81 -54.06
N THR A 355 -22.63 57.71 -54.40
CA THR A 355 -23.71 57.73 -55.39
C THR A 355 -24.88 58.62 -54.97
N LYS A 356 -25.26 58.62 -53.69
CA LYS A 356 -26.28 59.55 -53.16
C LYS A 356 -25.87 61.02 -53.21
N ARG A 357 -24.59 61.35 -53.01
CA ARG A 357 -24.11 62.75 -53.12
C ARG A 357 -24.12 63.29 -54.56
N LEU A 358 -23.85 62.46 -55.57
CA LEU A 358 -24.01 62.91 -56.97
C LEU A 358 -25.47 63.12 -57.36
N GLY A 359 -26.39 62.29 -56.85
CA GLY A 359 -27.82 62.39 -57.17
C GLY A 359 -28.50 63.70 -56.76
N TRP A 360 -27.97 64.42 -55.77
CA TRP A 360 -28.59 65.66 -55.25
C TRP A 360 -28.13 66.96 -55.93
N GLN A 361 -27.04 66.96 -56.71
CA GLN A 361 -26.60 68.18 -57.41
C GLN A 361 -27.34 68.45 -58.73
N ALA A 362 -28.14 67.50 -59.22
CA ALA A 362 -28.92 67.66 -60.46
C ALA A 362 -30.33 68.25 -60.26
N ALA A 363 -30.82 68.38 -59.02
CA ALA A 363 -32.21 68.73 -58.72
C ALA A 363 -32.41 70.07 -57.99
N GLY A 364 -31.33 70.80 -57.68
CA GLY A 364 -31.36 72.01 -56.83
C GLY A 364 -31.44 73.35 -57.57
N ALA A 365 -31.97 73.39 -58.81
CA ALA A 365 -31.79 74.55 -59.70
C ALA A 365 -33.04 74.94 -60.52
N LEU A 366 -34.25 74.79 -59.97
CA LEU A 366 -35.50 75.37 -60.50
C LEU A 366 -36.58 75.43 -59.41
N TRP A 367 -37.55 76.34 -59.56
CA TRP A 367 -38.71 76.56 -58.68
C TRP A 367 -38.45 77.23 -57.32
N ASP A 368 -38.06 78.51 -57.37
CA ASP A 368 -38.59 79.52 -56.44
C ASP A 368 -39.98 80.00 -56.92
N ARG A 369 -40.75 80.69 -56.06
CA ARG A 369 -42.03 81.39 -56.28
C ARG A 369 -43.36 80.67 -55.94
N ARG A 370 -43.50 80.29 -54.68
CA ARG A 370 -44.39 80.97 -53.70
C ARG A 370 -45.90 81.18 -54.00
N ASP A 371 -46.73 80.47 -53.21
CA ASP A 371 -48.03 80.84 -52.57
C ASP A 371 -49.27 81.23 -53.45
N PRO A 372 -50.54 81.19 -52.95
CA PRO A 372 -51.15 80.35 -51.87
C PRO A 372 -52.59 79.79 -52.19
N GLU A 373 -53.23 79.18 -51.16
CA GLU A 373 -54.67 79.31 -50.74
C GLU A 373 -55.61 78.07 -50.67
N VAL A 374 -56.53 78.14 -49.69
CA VAL A 374 -57.82 77.43 -49.44
C VAL A 374 -57.84 75.93 -49.03
N GLY A 375 -58.62 75.61 -47.96
CA GLY A 375 -59.24 74.28 -47.72
C GLY A 375 -58.66 73.45 -46.54
N VAL A 376 -58.86 73.79 -45.26
CA VAL A 376 -60.07 73.62 -44.41
C VAL A 376 -60.37 72.17 -43.96
N GLN A 377 -59.97 71.84 -42.70
CA GLN A 377 -60.58 70.90 -41.72
C GLN A 377 -60.69 69.40 -42.10
N THR A 378 -60.75 68.41 -41.20
CA THR A 378 -60.77 68.30 -39.70
C THR A 378 -59.52 67.50 -39.21
N LEU A 379 -59.35 66.78 -38.07
CA LEU A 379 -60.19 66.41 -36.90
C LEU A 379 -59.34 66.12 -35.63
N GLU A 380 -60.04 65.89 -34.53
CA GLU A 380 -59.71 65.42 -33.17
C GLU A 380 -59.33 63.91 -33.10
N MET A 381 -58.78 63.28 -32.02
CA MET A 381 -58.22 63.74 -30.72
C MET A 381 -57.38 62.63 -30.00
N ASP A 382 -56.27 63.06 -29.37
CA ASP A 382 -55.92 62.90 -27.92
C ASP A 382 -55.61 61.54 -27.22
N ASN A 383 -54.96 61.67 -26.02
CA ASN A 383 -54.75 60.71 -24.91
C ASN A 383 -53.71 59.56 -25.13
N GLN A 384 -52.73 59.25 -24.24
CA GLN A 384 -52.52 59.33 -22.77
C GLN A 384 -53.50 58.45 -21.94
N GLY A 385 -53.14 57.68 -20.91
CA GLY A 385 -51.86 57.30 -20.29
C GLY A 385 -52.11 56.57 -18.95
N PHE A 386 -51.06 56.06 -18.30
CA PHE A 386 -50.98 55.61 -16.88
C PHE A 386 -51.61 54.24 -16.40
N TRP A 387 -50.73 53.45 -15.74
CA TRP A 387 -50.85 52.56 -14.56
C TRP A 387 -51.77 51.30 -14.47
N THR A 388 -51.08 50.15 -14.37
CA THR A 388 -51.14 49.02 -13.39
C THR A 388 -52.41 48.45 -12.73
N GLU A 389 -52.28 47.14 -12.50
CA GLU A 389 -52.70 46.29 -11.35
C GLU A 389 -53.86 45.28 -11.53
N ASP A 390 -53.59 44.11 -10.92
CA ASP A 390 -54.32 42.82 -10.85
C ASP A 390 -55.56 42.89 -9.90
N PRO A 391 -56.48 41.88 -9.76
CA PRO A 391 -56.14 40.45 -9.63
C PRO A 391 -57.20 39.37 -10.01
N GLU A 392 -56.83 38.11 -9.71
CA GLU A 392 -57.69 36.92 -9.44
C GLU A 392 -58.56 36.38 -10.62
N ASP A 393 -58.87 35.08 -10.73
CA ASP A 393 -58.73 33.93 -9.82
C ASP A 393 -58.46 32.63 -10.63
N GLY A 394 -57.93 31.55 -10.04
CA GLY A 394 -57.67 30.30 -10.77
C GLY A 394 -56.89 29.18 -10.06
N HIS A 395 -57.58 28.39 -9.22
CA HIS A 395 -57.07 27.15 -8.59
C HIS A 395 -56.46 26.13 -9.58
N PHE A 396 -55.34 25.49 -9.20
CA PHE A 396 -55.30 24.01 -9.05
C PHE A 396 -54.16 23.54 -8.14
N GLU A 397 -54.40 22.47 -7.36
CA GLU A 397 -53.40 21.79 -6.53
C GLU A 397 -52.50 20.84 -7.34
N TRP A 398 -51.31 20.51 -6.82
CA TRP A 398 -51.02 19.17 -6.26
C TRP A 398 -49.75 19.19 -5.39
N GLN A 399 -49.61 18.16 -4.55
CA GLN A 399 -48.64 18.10 -3.45
C GLN A 399 -47.35 17.33 -3.79
N SER A 400 -46.31 17.60 -3.00
CA SER A 400 -45.29 16.68 -2.43
C SER A 400 -45.05 15.31 -3.09
N THR A 401 -43.80 14.86 -3.29
CA THR A 401 -42.77 14.67 -2.25
C THR A 401 -41.38 14.44 -2.84
N SER A 402 -40.32 14.72 -2.08
CA SER A 402 -39.04 13.98 -2.11
C SER A 402 -38.19 14.34 -0.89
N ALA A 403 -37.93 13.35 -0.04
CA ALA A 403 -36.93 13.33 1.03
C ALA A 403 -36.51 11.86 1.22
#